data_AF-A0A251XU61-F1
#
_entry.id   AF-A0A251XU61-F1
#
_cell.length_a   1.000
_cell.length_b   1.000
_cell.length_c   1.000
_cell.angle_alpha   90.00
_cell.angle_beta   90.00
_cell.angle_gamma   90.00
#
_symmetry.space_group_name_H-M   'P 1'
#
loop_
_entity.id
_entity.type
_entity.pdbx_description
1 polymer ?
#
loop_
_entity_poly.entity_id
_entity_poly.type
_entity_poly.pdbx_seq_one_letter_code
_entity_poly.pdbx_strand_id
1 'polypeptide(L)'
;MGTDPFLADVAWSWLVDGLASRGARYSAPSGTATRIISTGYGELARQGSGAKIELRASWTPADSDVTAHVEGWGELLCMLAGLPPAGEGVTLLSARRTRT
;
A
#
# COMPACT_ATOMS: atom_id res chain seq x y z
N MET A 1 1.07 10.08 -9.56
CA MET A 1 1.15 9.30 -8.31
C MET A 1 2.43 8.47 -8.25
N GLY A 2 2.78 7.67 -9.26
CA GLY A 2 4.03 6.87 -9.24
C GLY A 2 5.37 7.62 -9.21
N THR A 3 5.35 8.93 -9.45
CA THR A 3 6.54 9.79 -9.43
C THR A 3 6.91 10.31 -8.04
N ASP A 4 6.11 10.04 -7.01
CA ASP A 4 6.36 10.49 -5.64
C ASP A 4 7.68 9.90 -5.08
N PRO A 5 8.64 10.74 -4.66
CA PRO A 5 9.89 10.27 -4.05
C PRO A 5 9.68 9.46 -2.77
N PHE A 6 8.58 9.68 -2.03
CA PHE A 6 8.30 9.04 -0.74
C PHE A 6 7.49 7.75 -0.86
N LEU A 7 7.17 7.29 -2.07
CA LEU A 7 6.30 6.12 -2.27
C LEU A 7 6.80 4.85 -1.56
N ALA A 8 8.12 4.66 -1.50
CA ALA A 8 8.73 3.52 -0.81
C ALA A 8 8.51 3.60 0.72
N ASP A 9 8.76 4.77 1.31
CA ASP A 9 8.57 5.03 2.73
C ASP A 9 7.10 4.94 3.13
N VAL A 10 6.21 5.48 2.29
CA VAL A 10 4.76 5.42 2.47
C VAL A 10 4.26 3.98 2.43
N ALA A 11 4.70 3.18 1.46
CA ALA A 11 4.30 1.78 1.37
C ALA A 11 4.77 0.96 2.59
N TRP A 12 5.96 1.27 3.12
CA TRP A 12 6.44 0.66 4.36
C TRP A 12 5.60 1.10 5.57
N SER A 13 5.28 2.39 5.70
CA SER A 13 4.39 2.91 6.76
C SER A 13 3.04 2.20 6.73
N TRP A 14 2.43 2.07 5.55
CA TRP A 14 1.15 1.38 5.39
C TRP A 14 1.16 -0.07 5.86
N LEU A 15 2.27 -0.78 5.68
CA LEU A 15 2.41 -2.13 6.24
C LEU A 15 2.40 -2.08 7.77
N VAL A 16 3.21 -1.20 8.37
CA VAL A 16 3.32 -1.06 9.83
C VAL A 16 1.98 -0.63 10.43
N ASP A 17 1.33 0.35 9.81
CA ASP A 17 0.05 0.90 10.23
C ASP A 17 -1.08 -0.14 10.09
N GLY A 18 -1.12 -0.89 8.98
CA GLY A 18 -2.11 -1.95 8.77
C GLY A 18 -1.96 -3.10 9.76
N LEU A 19 -0.73 -3.48 10.10
CA LEU A 19 -0.50 -4.46 11.18
C LEU A 19 -0.93 -3.90 12.55
N ALA A 20 -0.63 -2.63 12.82
CA ALA A 20 -1.00 -1.98 14.07
C ALA A 20 -2.52 -1.80 14.23
N SER A 21 -3.24 -1.43 13.16
CA SER A 21 -4.70 -1.23 13.17
C SER A 21 -5.47 -2.51 13.51
N ARG A 22 -4.90 -3.66 13.17
CA ARG A 22 -5.43 -5.00 13.49
C ARG A 22 -4.93 -5.57 14.82
N GLY A 23 -4.09 -4.84 15.54
CA GLY A 23 -3.52 -5.29 16.81
C GLY A 23 -2.53 -6.46 16.64
N ALA A 24 -1.92 -6.61 15.47
CA ALA A 24 -0.96 -7.67 15.21
C ALA A 24 0.29 -7.48 16.07
N ARG A 25 0.60 -8.45 16.94
CA ARG A 25 1.81 -8.43 17.77
C ARG A 25 2.94 -9.15 17.05
N TYR A 26 4.02 -8.44 16.73
CA TYR A 26 5.17 -9.00 16.05
C TYR A 26 6.50 -8.42 16.54
N SER A 27 7.58 -9.07 16.16
CA SER A 27 8.95 -8.59 16.29
C SER A 27 9.70 -8.72 14.96
N ALA A 28 10.92 -8.18 14.92
CA ALA A 28 11.81 -8.22 13.75
C ALA A 28 11.15 -7.83 12.41
N PRO A 29 10.40 -6.71 12.32
CA PRO A 29 9.94 -6.22 11.02
C PRO A 29 11.14 -5.86 10.15
N SER A 30 11.17 -6.41 8.95
CA SER A 30 12.25 -6.16 8.00
C SER A 30 11.74 -6.28 6.57
N GLY A 31 12.46 -5.66 5.63
CA GLY A 31 12.04 -5.68 4.25
C GLY A 31 12.75 -4.66 3.38
N THR A 32 12.31 -4.60 2.13
CA THR A 32 12.75 -3.63 1.14
C THR A 32 11.54 -3.12 0.37
N ALA A 33 11.41 -1.81 0.24
CA ALA A 33 10.50 -1.17 -0.70
C ALA A 33 11.32 -0.55 -1.84
N THR A 34 11.20 -1.11 -3.04
CA THR A 34 11.95 -0.68 -4.22
C THR A 34 11.03 0.02 -5.19
N ARG A 35 11.40 1.24 -5.57
CA ARG A 35 10.68 2.03 -6.57
C ARG A 35 11.42 1.98 -7.90
N ILE A 36 10.72 1.63 -8.96
CA ILE A 36 11.24 1.56 -10.33
C ILE A 36 10.54 2.65 -11.15
N ILE A 37 11.32 3.54 -11.75
CA ILE A 37 10.81 4.58 -12.64
C ILE A 37 11.31 4.31 -14.05
N SER A 38 10.39 4.28 -15.00
CA SER A 38 10.69 4.11 -16.41
C SER A 38 10.25 5.34 -17.18
N THR A 39 11.10 5.88 -18.04
CA THR A 39 10.75 6.97 -18.96
C THR A 39 10.86 6.43 -20.38
N GLY A 40 9.76 6.46 -21.14
CA GLY A 40 9.75 6.06 -22.54
C GLY A 40 10.43 7.11 -23.43
N TYR A 41 11.26 6.65 -24.36
CA TYR A 41 11.89 7.46 -25.42
C TYR A 41 11.65 6.82 -26.78
N GLY A 42 11.80 7.58 -27.87
CA GLY A 42 11.57 7.08 -29.24
C GLY A 42 10.14 6.57 -29.43
N GLU A 43 9.99 5.34 -29.95
CA GLU A 43 8.69 4.68 -30.16
C GLU A 43 7.87 4.53 -28.86
N LEU A 44 8.52 4.51 -27.70
CA LEU A 44 7.86 4.43 -26.40
C LEU A 44 7.52 5.81 -25.81
N ALA A 45 7.88 6.91 -26.48
CA ALA A 45 7.61 8.27 -25.99
C ALA A 45 6.11 8.50 -25.75
N ARG A 46 5.24 7.90 -26.57
CA ARG A 46 3.78 8.00 -26.41
C ARG A 46 3.26 7.32 -25.13
N GLN A 47 4.02 6.38 -24.57
CA GLN A 47 3.66 5.71 -23.30
C GLN A 47 4.00 6.56 -22.07
N GLY A 48 4.88 7.57 -22.21
CA GLY A 48 5.25 8.49 -21.14
C GLY A 48 6.13 7.85 -20.05
N SER A 49 6.03 8.37 -18.82
CA SER A 49 6.73 7.83 -17.65
C SER A 49 5.85 6.85 -16.87
N GLY A 50 6.39 5.69 -16.54
CA GLY A 50 5.78 4.68 -15.68
C GLY A 50 6.48 4.57 -14.33
N ALA A 51 5.77 4.04 -13.35
CA ALA A 51 6.34 3.71 -12.05
C ALA A 51 5.81 2.37 -11.56
N LYS A 52 6.66 1.61 -10.88
CA LYS A 52 6.30 0.39 -10.16
C LYS A 52 6.89 0.46 -8.77
N ILE A 53 6.21 -0.16 -7.81
CA ILE A 53 6.75 -0.44 -6.50
C ILE A 53 6.80 -1.94 -6.29
N GLU A 54 7.90 -2.41 -5.72
CA GLU A 54 8.09 -3.78 -5.28
C GLU A 54 8.36 -3.75 -3.77
N LEU A 55 7.47 -4.36 -3.00
CA LEU A 55 7.64 -4.51 -1.55
C LEU A 55 7.94 -5.98 -1.23
N ARG A 56 9.04 -6.21 -0.53
CA ARG A 56 9.33 -7.47 0.17
C ARG A 56 9.36 -7.18 1.65
N ALA A 57 8.61 -7.93 2.44
CA ALA A 57 8.55 -7.72 3.87
C ALA A 57 8.46 -9.06 4.61
N SER A 58 8.96 -9.07 5.84
CA SER A 58 8.83 -10.16 6.79
C SER A 58 8.78 -9.60 8.21
N TRP A 59 8.15 -10.37 9.09
CA TRP A 59 8.09 -10.12 10.53
C TRP A 59 7.86 -11.47 11.24
N THR A 60 8.12 -11.50 12.55
CA THR A 60 7.90 -12.68 13.39
C THR A 60 6.69 -12.47 14.28
N PRO A 61 5.57 -13.20 14.07
CA PRO A 61 4.42 -13.18 14.97
C PRO A 61 4.82 -13.50 16.42
N ALA A 62 4.17 -12.84 17.38
CA ALA A 62 4.43 -13.07 18.81
C ALA A 62 3.82 -14.38 19.32
N ASP A 63 2.80 -14.91 18.63
CA ASP A 63 2.14 -16.17 18.93
C ASP A 63 1.69 -16.85 17.62
N SER A 64 1.01 -17.99 17.71
CA SER A 64 0.58 -18.78 16.56
C SER A 64 -0.69 -18.24 15.88
N ASP A 65 -1.38 -17.26 16.46
CA ASP A 65 -2.55 -16.66 15.82
C ASP A 65 -2.11 -15.64 14.77
N VAL A 66 -2.25 -16.03 13.50
CA VAL A 66 -1.85 -15.21 12.36
C VAL A 66 -2.97 -14.32 11.84
N THR A 67 -4.17 -14.35 12.43
CA THR A 67 -5.37 -13.68 11.90
C THR A 67 -5.14 -12.18 11.69
N ALA A 68 -4.71 -11.48 12.76
CA ALA A 68 -4.42 -10.05 12.70
C ALA A 68 -3.29 -9.70 11.70
N HIS A 69 -2.31 -10.59 11.52
CA HIS A 69 -1.21 -10.40 10.57
C HIS A 69 -1.70 -10.47 9.12
N VAL A 70 -2.57 -11.44 8.81
CA VAL A 70 -3.15 -11.60 7.48
C VAL A 70 -4.11 -10.46 7.15
N GLU A 71 -4.92 -10.03 8.12
CA GLU A 71 -5.80 -8.87 7.95
C GLU A 71 -5.02 -7.57 7.70
N GLY A 72 -3.94 -7.34 8.47
CA GLY A 72 -3.11 -6.15 8.29
C GLY A 72 -2.40 -6.14 6.93
N TRP A 73 -1.95 -7.30 6.45
CA TRP A 73 -1.44 -7.45 5.09
C TRP A 73 -2.51 -7.18 4.03
N GLY A 74 -3.74 -7.66 4.25
CA GLY A 74 -4.88 -7.36 3.37
C GLY A 74 -5.20 -5.87 3.30
N GLU A 75 -5.10 -5.16 4.42
CA GLU A 75 -5.33 -3.71 4.48
C GLU A 75 -4.31 -2.94 3.63
N LEU A 76 -3.03 -3.33 3.69
CA LEU A 76 -2.00 -2.81 2.80
C LEU A 76 -2.33 -3.07 1.32
N LEU A 77 -2.76 -4.27 0.97
CA LEU A 77 -3.13 -4.60 -0.42
C LEU A 77 -4.31 -3.75 -0.91
N CYS A 78 -5.30 -3.50 -0.05
CA CYS A 78 -6.41 -2.60 -0.34
C CYS A 78 -5.92 -1.17 -0.61
N MET A 79 -5.04 -0.63 0.26
CA MET A 79 -4.47 0.71 0.09
C MET A 79 -3.66 0.82 -1.22
N LEU A 80 -2.84 -0.19 -1.54
CA LEU A 80 -2.09 -0.25 -2.81
C LEU A 80 -3.01 -0.34 -4.04
N ALA A 81 -4.19 -0.97 -3.90
CA ALA A 81 -5.21 -1.01 -4.94
C ALA A 81 -6.03 0.29 -5.04
N GLY A 82 -5.75 1.29 -4.19
CA GLY A 82 -6.48 2.56 -4.13
C GLY A 82 -7.83 2.46 -3.43
N LEU A 83 -8.09 1.39 -2.69
CA LEU A 83 -9.27 1.26 -1.84
C LEU A 83 -8.99 1.97 -0.51
N PRO A 84 -9.89 2.86 -0.06
CA PRO A 84 -9.71 3.50 1.24
C PRO A 84 -9.78 2.43 2.36
N PRO A 85 -8.99 2.58 3.43
CA PRO A 85 -9.11 1.70 4.58
C PRO A 85 -10.54 1.77 5.14
N ALA A 86 -11.11 0.62 5.47
CA ALA A 86 -12.44 0.51 6.05
C ALA A 86 -12.38 0.98 7.51
N GLY A 87 -12.34 2.29 7.74
CA GLY A 87 -12.45 2.87 9.07
C GLY A 87 -13.89 2.78 9.58
N GLU A 88 -14.07 2.36 10.84
CA GLU A 88 -15.31 2.63 11.56
C GLU A 88 -15.56 4.14 11.55
N GLY A 89 -16.66 4.56 10.92
CA GLY A 89 -17.10 5.95 10.89
C GLY A 89 -16.71 6.79 9.66
N VAL A 90 -16.01 6.24 8.66
CA VAL A 90 -15.74 6.97 7.40
C VAL A 90 -16.78 6.61 6.34
N THR A 91 -17.85 7.39 6.27
CA THR A 91 -18.84 7.28 5.19
C THR A 91 -18.23 7.81 3.89
N LEU A 92 -18.22 6.99 2.84
CA LEU A 92 -17.87 7.44 1.49
C LEU A 92 -18.79 8.61 1.08
N LEU A 93 -18.22 9.77 0.79
CA LEU A 93 -18.98 10.88 0.20
C LEU A 93 -19.37 10.46 -1.21
N SER A 94 -20.64 10.15 -1.44
CA SER A 94 -21.14 9.76 -2.75
C SER A 94 -20.88 10.88 -3.75
N ALA A 95 -20.13 10.58 -4.82
CA ALA A 95 -19.88 11.53 -5.89
C ALA A 95 -21.24 11.88 -6.53
N ARG A 96 -21.69 13.11 -6.32
CA ARG A 96 -22.95 13.62 -6.88
C ARG A 96 -22.79 13.73 -8.39
N ARG A 97 -23.28 12.72 -9.12
CA ARG A 97 -23.35 12.75 -10.59
C ARG A 97 -24.36 13.82 -11.02
N THR A 98 -23.86 14.99 -11.39
CA THR A 98 -24.67 16.03 -12.03
C THR A 98 -25.18 15.47 -13.36
N ARG A 99 -26.49 15.25 -13.44
CA ARG A 99 -27.17 14.77 -14.64
C ARG A 99 -27.36 15.97 -15.56
N THR A 100 -26.54 16.07 -16.60
CA THR A 100 -26.89 16.79 -17.84
C THR A 100 -27.60 15.83 -18.78
#